data_AF-A0A516V403-F1
#
_entry.id   AF-A0A516V403-F1
#
_cell.length_a   1.000
_cell.length_b   1.000
_cell.length_c   1.000
_cell.angle_alpha   90.00
_cell.angle_beta   90.00
_cell.angle_gamma   90.00
#
_symmetry.space_group_name_H-M   'P 1'
#
loop_
_entity.id
_entity.type
_entity.pdbx_description
1 polymer ?
#
loop_
_entity_poly.entity_id
_entity_poly.type
_entity_poly.pdbx_seq_one_letter_code
_entity_poly.pdbx_strand_id
1 'polypeptide(L)'
;MKNARHATTFAITCLFAIGTIPQARAFVVNIIPTSTQAQIYLRVGDGAFNGTYSGGGTPAASATITRVSVSVPATAVGNAAAQAMTSNATQATSFYDGYAFCNLPAQVYIGGYNRGGLLGAGGNGMLTVTAPTNLTNAGGNTIPFSQISWISSGNGDTGAQPFPSGAFTGGTQTLASFPVNTWRESCHTFSYANANMVAAGTYNGQVTYTLSVP
;
A
#
# COMPACT_ATOMS: atom_id res chain seq x y z
N MET A 1 -1.08 -81.62 -15.97
CA MET A 1 -1.11 -80.63 -17.07
C MET A 1 -1.46 -79.28 -16.49
N LYS A 2 -0.53 -78.31 -16.59
CA LYS A 2 -0.70 -76.86 -16.87
C LYS A 2 -1.94 -76.15 -16.30
N ASN A 3 -1.91 -75.00 -15.61
CA ASN A 3 -0.93 -73.93 -15.47
C ASN A 3 -1.36 -72.99 -14.33
N ALA A 4 -0.39 -72.44 -13.60
CA ALA A 4 -0.53 -71.24 -12.78
C ALA A 4 -0.61 -69.97 -13.64
N ARG A 5 -1.49 -69.01 -13.30
CA ARG A 5 -1.45 -67.60 -13.75
C ARG A 5 -2.01 -66.73 -12.61
N HIS A 6 -1.13 -66.12 -11.84
CA HIS A 6 -0.59 -64.76 -11.98
C HIS A 6 -1.53 -63.68 -11.44
N ALA A 7 -1.10 -63.10 -10.32
CA ALA A 7 -1.66 -61.93 -9.67
C ALA A 7 -1.51 -60.67 -10.52
N THR A 8 -2.43 -59.72 -10.39
CA THR A 8 -2.21 -58.34 -10.85
C THR A 8 -2.97 -57.38 -9.92
N THR A 9 -2.29 -56.97 -8.85
CA THR A 9 -2.71 -55.87 -7.97
C THR A 9 -2.47 -54.55 -8.71
N PHE A 10 -3.53 -53.84 -9.08
CA PHE A 10 -3.44 -52.48 -9.61
C PHE A 10 -3.26 -51.50 -8.44
N ALA A 11 -2.03 -51.04 -8.23
CA ALA A 11 -1.75 -49.88 -7.38
C ALA A 11 -1.83 -48.61 -8.25
N ILE A 12 -2.84 -47.78 -8.00
CA ILE A 12 -2.98 -46.45 -8.61
C ILE A 12 -2.14 -45.48 -7.77
N THR A 13 -0.94 -45.17 -8.24
CA THR A 13 -0.09 -44.14 -7.66
C THR A 13 -0.59 -42.76 -8.13
N CYS A 14 -1.33 -42.06 -7.28
CA CYS A 14 -1.77 -40.69 -7.53
C CYS A 14 -0.59 -39.75 -7.27
N LEU A 15 0.08 -39.32 -8.34
CA LEU A 15 1.19 -38.36 -8.28
C LEU A 15 0.62 -36.96 -8.04
N PHE A 16 0.62 -36.50 -6.78
CA PHE A 16 0.36 -35.11 -6.44
C PHE A 16 1.51 -34.25 -6.98
N ALA A 17 1.33 -33.65 -8.15
CA ALA A 17 2.16 -32.56 -8.62
C ALA A 17 1.88 -31.33 -7.72
N ILE A 18 2.66 -31.19 -6.66
CA ILE A 18 2.73 -29.96 -5.87
C ILE A 18 3.43 -28.93 -6.77
N GLY A 19 2.64 -28.25 -7.60
CA GLY A 19 3.10 -27.03 -8.25
C GLY A 19 3.41 -26.03 -7.14
N THR A 20 4.69 -25.73 -6.95
CA THR A 20 5.10 -24.57 -6.15
C THR A 20 4.60 -23.33 -6.89
N ILE A 21 3.44 -22.83 -6.50
CA ILE A 21 2.98 -21.51 -6.93
C ILE A 21 4.06 -20.55 -6.43
N PRO A 22 4.77 -19.80 -7.30
CA PRO A 22 5.72 -18.83 -6.83
C PRO A 22 4.98 -17.88 -5.89
N GLN A 23 5.44 -17.81 -4.64
CA GLN A 23 4.92 -16.87 -3.65
C GLN A 23 4.99 -15.46 -4.25
N ALA A 24 3.84 -14.80 -4.37
CA ALA A 24 3.81 -13.38 -4.62
C ALA A 24 4.51 -12.70 -3.45
N ARG A 25 5.73 -12.24 -3.72
CA ARG A 25 6.47 -11.31 -2.85
C ARG A 25 5.81 -9.97 -3.07
N ALA A 26 5.57 -9.24 -2.01
CA ALA A 26 4.82 -8.00 -2.05
C ALA A 26 5.06 -7.15 -3.29
N PHE A 27 3.98 -6.68 -3.91
CA PHE A 27 3.88 -6.31 -5.34
C PHE A 27 4.98 -5.33 -5.77
N VAL A 28 6.17 -5.88 -5.96
CA VAL A 28 7.37 -5.25 -6.47
C VAL A 28 7.62 -5.92 -7.80
N VAL A 29 7.44 -5.17 -8.87
CA VAL A 29 7.67 -5.66 -10.22
C VAL A 29 8.88 -4.95 -10.80
N ASN A 30 9.85 -5.72 -11.27
CA ASN A 30 10.93 -5.18 -12.07
C ASN A 30 10.35 -4.75 -13.41
N ILE A 31 10.55 -3.49 -13.76
CA ILE A 31 10.02 -2.91 -14.99
C ILE A 31 11.17 -2.73 -15.98
N ILE A 32 10.98 -3.12 -17.24
CA ILE A 32 12.06 -3.17 -18.24
C ILE A 32 12.67 -1.78 -18.43
N PRO A 33 13.99 -1.58 -18.27
CA PRO A 33 14.62 -0.28 -18.50
C PRO A 33 14.44 0.16 -19.95
N THR A 34 13.97 1.38 -20.16
CA THR A 34 14.01 2.04 -21.48
C THR A 34 15.09 3.12 -21.39
N SER A 35 16.15 3.01 -22.19
CA SER A 35 17.41 3.76 -22.04
C SER A 35 17.32 5.29 -22.19
N THR A 36 16.13 5.87 -22.34
CA THR A 36 15.94 7.27 -22.72
C THR A 36 14.96 8.06 -21.85
N GLN A 37 14.37 7.49 -20.79
CA GLN A 37 13.29 8.16 -20.05
C GLN A 37 13.49 8.15 -18.53
N ALA A 38 13.92 9.30 -17.99
CA ALA A 38 13.83 9.60 -16.57
C ALA A 38 12.37 9.89 -16.21
N GLN A 39 11.77 9.06 -15.36
CA GLN A 39 10.38 9.20 -14.97
C GLN A 39 10.16 8.69 -13.56
N ILE A 40 9.33 9.40 -12.81
CA ILE A 40 8.83 8.96 -11.52
C ILE A 40 7.33 9.14 -11.49
N TYR A 41 6.67 8.23 -10.80
CA TYR A 41 5.24 8.32 -10.53
C TYR A 41 5.01 7.88 -9.10
N LEU A 42 4.21 8.65 -8.37
CA LEU A 42 3.71 8.30 -7.06
C LEU A 42 2.20 8.55 -7.04
N ARG A 43 1.50 7.64 -6.39
CA ARG A 43 0.08 7.68 -6.16
C ARG A 43 -0.25 7.35 -4.72
N VAL A 44 -1.13 8.14 -4.14
CA VAL A 44 -1.78 7.87 -2.86
C VAL A 44 -3.29 8.01 -3.05
N GLY A 45 -4.03 6.98 -2.70
CA GLY A 45 -5.47 6.84 -2.88
C GLY A 45 -5.91 7.06 -4.33
N ASP A 46 -6.84 7.98 -4.52
CA ASP A 46 -7.67 8.07 -5.72
C ASP A 46 -7.12 8.84 -6.90
N GLY A 47 -6.02 9.61 -6.77
CA GLY A 47 -5.28 10.39 -7.81
C GLY A 47 -5.64 10.25 -9.32
N ALA A 48 -4.66 10.11 -10.24
CA ALA A 48 -4.95 9.78 -11.67
C ALA A 48 -3.86 8.92 -12.36
N PHE A 49 -4.29 8.03 -13.25
CA PHE A 49 -3.46 7.25 -14.20
C PHE A 49 -4.36 6.85 -15.38
N ASN A 50 -3.88 7.00 -16.61
CA ASN A 50 -4.66 6.62 -17.79
C ASN A 50 -4.33 5.18 -18.19
N GLY A 51 -5.29 4.25 -18.04
CA GLY A 51 -5.07 2.82 -18.28
C GLY A 51 -4.32 2.12 -17.13
N THR A 52 -3.52 1.11 -17.47
CA THR A 52 -2.62 0.39 -16.54
C THR A 52 -1.19 0.45 -17.06
N TYR A 53 -0.21 0.36 -16.17
CA TYR A 53 1.20 0.42 -16.56
C TYR A 53 1.58 -0.67 -17.57
N SER A 54 1.22 -1.92 -17.29
CA SER A 54 1.48 -3.08 -18.15
C SER A 54 0.75 -3.02 -19.49
N GLY A 55 -0.36 -2.28 -19.56
CA GLY A 55 -1.08 -1.98 -20.79
C GLY A 55 -0.55 -0.77 -21.57
N GLY A 56 0.59 -0.19 -21.18
CA GLY A 56 1.17 1.00 -21.82
C GLY A 56 0.51 2.31 -21.42
N GLY A 57 -0.22 2.31 -20.30
CA GLY A 57 -0.84 3.50 -19.73
C GLY A 57 0.17 4.53 -19.22
N THR A 58 -0.31 5.73 -18.96
CA THR A 58 0.53 6.89 -18.62
C THR A 58 0.11 7.53 -17.30
N PRO A 59 1.08 8.04 -16.50
CA PRO A 59 0.78 8.90 -15.36
C PRO A 59 -0.12 10.08 -15.72
N ALA A 60 -0.96 10.49 -14.77
CA ALA A 60 -1.74 11.71 -14.86
C ALA A 60 -1.73 12.44 -13.51
N ALA A 61 -1.85 13.76 -13.55
CA ALA A 61 -1.98 14.57 -12.34
C ALA A 61 -3.42 14.53 -11.82
N SER A 62 -3.57 14.63 -10.51
CA SER A 62 -4.87 14.74 -9.85
C SER A 62 -4.75 15.63 -8.61
N ALA A 63 -5.76 16.46 -8.40
CA ALA A 63 -5.88 17.30 -7.21
C ALA A 63 -6.69 16.64 -6.09
N THR A 64 -7.17 15.40 -6.30
CA THR A 64 -8.04 14.71 -5.35
C THR A 64 -7.26 14.30 -4.11
N ILE A 65 -7.76 14.72 -2.94
CA ILE A 65 -7.24 14.29 -1.63
C ILE A 65 -8.15 13.17 -1.12
N THR A 66 -7.58 12.00 -0.86
CA THR A 66 -8.28 10.90 -0.20
C THR A 66 -8.41 11.20 1.28
N ARG A 67 -9.64 11.16 1.79
CA ARG A 67 -9.96 11.33 3.21
C ARG A 67 -10.01 9.98 3.89
N VAL A 68 -9.36 9.90 5.05
CA VAL A 68 -9.44 8.78 5.98
C VAL A 68 -9.99 9.31 7.30
N SER A 69 -11.01 8.67 7.87
CA SER A 69 -11.70 9.18 9.04
C SER A 69 -12.27 8.07 9.91
N VAL A 70 -12.48 8.39 11.18
CA VAL A 70 -13.23 7.56 12.14
C VAL A 70 -14.09 8.47 13.02
N SER A 71 -15.25 7.98 13.44
CA SER A 71 -16.08 8.63 14.46
C SER A 71 -16.01 7.83 15.74
N VAL A 72 -15.54 8.43 16.82
CA VAL A 72 -15.43 7.78 18.12
C VAL A 72 -16.65 8.16 18.97
N PRO A 73 -17.46 7.19 19.43
CA PRO A 73 -18.58 7.48 20.32
C PRO A 73 -18.12 8.15 21.61
N ALA A 74 -18.92 9.06 22.16
CA ALA A 74 -18.56 9.80 23.37
C ALA A 74 -18.19 8.89 24.56
N THR A 75 -18.85 7.74 24.68
CA THR A 75 -18.59 6.74 25.73
C THR A 75 -17.29 5.97 25.54
N ALA A 76 -16.64 6.09 24.38
CA ALA A 76 -15.42 5.38 24.02
C ALA A 76 -14.19 6.30 23.94
N VAL A 77 -14.34 7.63 24.06
CA VAL A 77 -13.22 8.57 23.92
C VAL A 77 -12.15 8.33 24.99
N GLY A 78 -10.89 8.21 24.57
CA GLY A 78 -9.75 8.08 25.49
C GLY A 78 -9.64 6.74 26.21
N ASN A 79 -10.36 5.70 25.77
CA ASN A 79 -10.32 4.38 26.39
C ASN A 79 -9.13 3.50 25.94
N ALA A 80 -8.22 4.04 25.14
CA ALA A 80 -7.06 3.35 24.56
C ALA A 80 -7.38 2.14 23.66
N ALA A 81 -8.65 1.94 23.29
CA ALA A 81 -9.04 0.95 22.30
C ALA A 81 -8.88 1.54 20.89
N ALA A 82 -8.04 0.91 20.08
CA ALA A 82 -7.79 1.31 18.70
C ALA A 82 -9.08 1.32 17.87
N GLN A 83 -9.27 2.39 17.10
CA GLN A 83 -10.45 2.65 16.28
C GLN A 83 -10.06 2.53 14.81
N ALA A 84 -10.65 1.54 14.12
CA ALA A 84 -10.44 1.36 12.69
C ALA A 84 -10.97 2.56 11.91
N MET A 85 -10.17 3.05 10.95
CA MET A 85 -10.57 4.16 10.09
C MET A 85 -11.04 3.67 8.73
N THR A 86 -11.91 4.44 8.10
CA THR A 86 -12.39 4.19 6.74
C THR A 86 -11.97 5.32 5.80
N SER A 87 -11.66 4.98 4.56
CA SER A 87 -11.35 5.93 3.49
C SER A 87 -12.58 6.21 2.62
N ASN A 88 -12.56 7.34 1.90
CA ASN A 88 -13.45 7.59 0.78
C ASN A 88 -12.81 7.23 -0.57
N ALA A 89 -11.73 6.44 -0.56
CA ALA A 89 -11.08 6.01 -1.78
C ALA A 89 -12.05 5.16 -2.62
N THR A 90 -11.88 5.26 -3.94
CA THR A 90 -12.56 4.51 -4.99
C THR A 90 -11.60 3.61 -5.76
N GLN A 91 -10.29 3.83 -5.63
CA GLN A 91 -9.27 2.99 -6.25
C GLN A 91 -9.08 1.66 -5.50
N ALA A 92 -9.71 0.60 -5.99
CA ALA A 92 -9.55 -0.76 -5.46
C ALA A 92 -8.54 -1.62 -6.23
N THR A 93 -8.19 -1.24 -7.47
CA THR A 93 -7.35 -2.06 -8.35
C THR A 93 -5.89 -1.59 -8.38
N SER A 94 -4.98 -2.48 -8.78
CA SER A 94 -3.59 -2.14 -9.06
C SER A 94 -3.50 -1.26 -10.30
N PHE A 95 -2.69 -0.20 -10.26
CA PHE A 95 -2.37 0.57 -11.46
C PHE A 95 -1.32 -0.11 -12.34
N TYR A 96 -0.69 -1.17 -11.85
CA TYR A 96 0.25 -1.95 -12.65
C TYR A 96 -0.49 -2.77 -13.72
N ASP A 97 -1.50 -3.54 -13.32
CA ASP A 97 -2.16 -4.54 -14.16
C ASP A 97 -3.69 -4.52 -14.14
N GLY A 98 -4.31 -3.73 -13.25
CA GLY A 98 -5.75 -3.59 -13.15
C GLY A 98 -6.45 -4.64 -12.30
N TYR A 99 -5.74 -5.57 -11.66
CA TYR A 99 -6.37 -6.56 -10.77
C TYR A 99 -6.79 -5.96 -9.43
N ALA A 100 -7.76 -6.61 -8.76
CA ALA A 100 -8.19 -6.21 -7.43
C ALA A 100 -7.03 -6.29 -6.43
N PHE A 101 -6.69 -5.17 -5.79
CA PHE A 101 -5.49 -5.05 -4.95
C PHE A 101 -5.80 -4.55 -3.53
N CYS A 102 -6.64 -3.51 -3.40
CA CYS A 102 -7.05 -2.95 -2.10
C CYS A 102 -8.52 -3.22 -1.78
N ASN A 103 -8.81 -3.43 -0.50
CA ASN A 103 -10.15 -3.67 0.03
C ASN A 103 -10.75 -2.37 0.59
N LEU A 104 -11.66 -1.77 -0.17
CA LEU A 104 -12.37 -0.55 0.20
C LEU A 104 -13.59 -0.87 1.08
N PRO A 105 -13.98 0.04 2.01
CA PRO A 105 -13.39 1.35 2.30
C PRO A 105 -12.26 1.28 3.36
N ALA A 106 -11.81 0.10 3.76
CA ALA A 106 -10.84 -0.05 4.86
C ALA A 106 -9.42 0.40 4.47
N GLN A 107 -9.12 0.48 3.17
CA GLN A 107 -7.76 0.64 2.68
C GLN A 107 -7.59 1.86 1.77
N VAL A 108 -6.34 2.30 1.64
CA VAL A 108 -5.89 3.31 0.68
C VAL A 108 -4.73 2.74 -0.12
N TYR A 109 -4.84 2.81 -1.45
CA TYR A 109 -3.76 2.42 -2.35
C TYR A 109 -2.57 3.38 -2.24
N ILE A 110 -1.35 2.86 -2.14
CA ILE A 110 -0.11 3.63 -2.28
C ILE A 110 0.76 2.87 -3.26
N GLY A 111 1.23 3.54 -4.30
CA GLY A 111 2.07 2.88 -5.28
C GLY A 111 2.64 3.80 -6.31
N GLY A 112 3.54 3.27 -7.13
CA GLY A 112 4.23 4.06 -8.13
C GLY A 112 5.41 3.34 -8.74
N TYR A 113 6.21 4.09 -9.49
CA TYR A 113 7.44 3.59 -10.08
C TYR A 113 8.56 4.63 -10.12
N ASN A 114 9.79 4.13 -10.20
CA ASN A 114 10.99 4.91 -10.42
C ASN A 114 11.75 4.37 -11.64
N ARG A 115 12.02 5.22 -12.64
CA ARG A 115 12.87 4.92 -13.81
C ARG A 115 14.28 5.49 -13.74
N GLY A 116 14.65 6.10 -12.61
CA GLY A 116 15.95 6.74 -12.41
C GLY A 116 16.02 8.07 -13.15
N GLY A 117 17.25 8.59 -13.28
CA GLY A 117 17.51 9.85 -13.97
C GLY A 117 17.98 9.69 -15.41
N LEU A 118 18.22 10.81 -16.08
CA LEU A 118 18.41 10.87 -17.53
C LEU A 118 19.74 10.20 -17.94
N LEU A 119 19.75 9.47 -19.06
CA LEU A 119 20.96 8.79 -19.58
C LEU A 119 21.61 7.80 -18.59
N GLY A 120 20.82 7.22 -17.68
CA GLY A 120 21.33 6.33 -16.62
C GLY A 120 22.04 7.06 -15.49
N ALA A 121 22.08 8.40 -15.51
CA ALA A 121 22.51 9.23 -14.40
C ALA A 121 21.31 9.46 -13.47
N GLY A 122 21.21 8.67 -12.41
CA GLY A 122 20.17 8.76 -11.38
C GLY A 122 19.87 7.39 -10.79
N GLY A 123 19.51 7.37 -9.52
CA GLY A 123 19.55 6.16 -8.69
C GLY A 123 18.21 5.76 -8.08
N ASN A 124 18.30 5.13 -6.92
CA ASN A 124 17.14 4.79 -6.11
C ASN A 124 16.48 6.08 -5.60
N GLY A 125 15.15 6.14 -5.70
CA GLY A 125 14.36 7.19 -5.09
C GLY A 125 14.13 6.95 -3.60
N MET A 126 13.59 7.96 -2.94
CA MET A 126 13.16 7.90 -1.55
C MET A 126 11.72 8.39 -1.46
N LEU A 127 10.87 7.56 -0.86
CA LEU A 127 9.51 7.92 -0.49
C LEU A 127 9.52 8.41 0.95
N THR A 128 9.17 9.68 1.15
CA THR A 128 8.94 10.28 2.46
C THR A 128 7.46 10.53 2.67
N VAL A 129 7.08 10.61 3.94
CA VAL A 129 5.74 11.00 4.36
C VAL A 129 5.87 12.09 5.42
N THR A 130 5.13 13.18 5.21
CA THR A 130 5.12 14.36 6.07
C THR A 130 3.72 14.56 6.63
N ALA A 131 3.59 14.48 7.95
CA ALA A 131 2.36 14.78 8.68
C ALA A 131 2.56 16.03 9.56
N PRO A 132 1.50 16.80 9.85
CA PRO A 132 1.57 17.83 10.89
C PRO A 132 1.82 17.18 12.24
N THR A 133 2.34 17.95 13.21
CA THR A 133 2.56 17.44 14.58
C THR A 133 1.25 16.99 15.23
N ASN A 134 0.15 17.69 14.95
CA ASN A 134 -1.15 17.44 15.54
C ASN A 134 -2.26 17.46 14.48
N LEU A 135 -3.30 16.66 14.70
CA LEU A 135 -4.63 16.95 14.19
C LEU A 135 -5.22 18.10 15.03
N THR A 136 -5.94 19.03 14.40
CA THR A 136 -6.50 20.22 15.06
C THR A 136 -8.01 20.31 14.83
N ASN A 137 -8.74 20.82 15.82
CA ASN A 137 -10.15 21.18 15.67
C ASN A 137 -10.34 22.71 15.62
N ALA A 138 -11.57 23.15 15.30
CA ALA A 138 -11.91 24.58 15.18
C ALA A 138 -11.74 25.37 16.50
N GLY A 139 -11.79 24.69 17.65
CA GLY A 139 -11.56 25.28 18.97
C GLY A 139 -10.10 25.33 19.40
N GLY A 140 -9.15 24.93 18.54
CA GLY A 140 -7.71 24.93 18.85
C GLY A 140 -7.23 23.73 19.67
N ASN A 141 -8.10 22.75 19.95
CA ASN A 141 -7.69 21.52 20.63
C ASN A 141 -6.91 20.62 19.66
N THR A 142 -6.01 19.82 20.21
CA THR A 142 -5.09 19.00 19.42
C THR A 142 -5.12 17.52 19.80
N ILE A 143 -4.93 16.65 18.81
CA ILE A 143 -4.57 15.24 19.00
C ILE A 143 -3.20 15.05 18.35
N PRO A 144 -2.19 14.50 19.05
CA PRO A 144 -0.90 14.18 18.42
C PRO A 144 -1.10 13.27 17.20
N PHE A 145 -0.50 13.62 16.07
CA PHE A 145 -0.67 12.84 14.83
C PHE A 145 -0.07 11.43 14.96
N SER A 146 0.83 11.22 15.92
CA SER A 146 1.36 9.90 16.31
C SER A 146 0.32 8.93 16.87
N GLN A 147 -0.90 9.38 17.12
CA GLN A 147 -2.04 8.50 17.41
C GLN A 147 -2.56 7.76 16.16
N ILE A 148 -2.09 8.12 14.96
CA ILE A 148 -2.49 7.48 13.71
C ILE A 148 -1.39 6.51 13.26
N SER A 149 -1.77 5.25 13.07
CA SER A 149 -0.92 4.18 12.54
C SER A 149 -1.55 3.51 11.33
N TRP A 150 -0.76 2.72 10.61
CA TRP A 150 -1.23 1.91 9.50
C TRP A 150 -0.60 0.52 9.50
N ILE A 151 -1.36 -0.43 8.94
CA ILE A 151 -0.87 -1.74 8.53
C ILE A 151 -0.87 -1.78 7.01
N SER A 152 0.24 -2.26 6.45
CA SER A 152 0.41 -2.46 5.02
C SER A 152 0.03 -3.88 4.61
N SER A 153 -0.63 -4.01 3.46
CA SER A 153 -1.06 -5.29 2.89
C SER A 153 -1.30 -5.15 1.38
N GLY A 154 -1.72 -6.22 0.71
CA GLY A 154 -2.25 -6.19 -0.64
C GLY A 154 -2.93 -7.53 -0.95
N ASN A 155 -3.96 -7.54 -1.79
CA ASN A 155 -4.61 -8.80 -2.16
C ASN A 155 -3.65 -9.70 -2.92
N GLY A 156 -3.58 -10.98 -2.53
CA GLY A 156 -2.65 -11.94 -3.09
C GLY A 156 -1.21 -11.80 -2.58
N ASP A 157 -0.93 -10.84 -1.70
CA ASP A 157 0.40 -10.61 -1.14
C ASP A 157 0.66 -11.46 0.11
N THR A 158 1.83 -12.11 0.16
CA THR A 158 2.27 -12.92 1.31
C THR A 158 3.66 -12.55 1.82
N GLY A 159 4.30 -11.53 1.23
CA GLY A 159 5.66 -11.11 1.53
C GLY A 159 5.76 -9.85 2.38
N ALA A 160 6.99 -9.39 2.60
CA ALA A 160 7.24 -8.11 3.24
C ALA A 160 6.83 -6.96 2.33
N GLN A 161 5.93 -6.09 2.80
CA GLN A 161 5.37 -4.97 2.03
C GLN A 161 6.44 -3.98 1.56
N PRO A 162 6.39 -3.49 0.31
CA PRO A 162 7.35 -2.50 -0.16
C PRO A 162 7.28 -1.19 0.63
N PHE A 163 6.09 -0.84 1.14
CA PHE A 163 5.87 0.24 2.08
C PHE A 163 5.49 -0.41 3.43
N PRO A 164 6.40 -0.47 4.41
CA PRO A 164 6.15 -1.21 5.65
C PRO A 164 5.05 -0.57 6.50
N SER A 165 4.43 -1.38 7.36
CA SER A 165 3.53 -0.90 8.41
C SER A 165 4.25 0.06 9.37
N GLY A 166 3.52 1.01 9.94
CA GLY A 166 4.14 2.02 10.79
C GLY A 166 3.16 2.94 11.49
N ALA A 167 3.69 3.98 12.13
CA ALA A 167 2.94 5.07 12.71
C ALA A 167 3.56 6.40 12.29
N PHE A 168 2.73 7.44 12.28
CA PHE A 168 3.22 8.78 12.01
C PHE A 168 4.01 9.33 13.21
N THR A 169 5.03 10.14 12.95
CA THR A 169 5.84 10.75 14.01
C THR A 169 5.49 12.22 14.27
N GLY A 170 4.62 12.83 13.46
CA GLY A 170 4.29 14.25 13.57
C GLY A 170 5.34 15.18 12.94
N GLY A 171 5.88 14.77 11.79
CA GLY A 171 6.86 15.48 10.99
C GLY A 171 7.13 14.70 9.70
N THR A 172 8.31 14.91 9.10
CA THR A 172 8.77 14.12 7.94
C THR A 172 9.47 12.85 8.40
N GLN A 173 9.08 11.71 7.84
CA GLN A 173 9.75 10.42 8.03
C GLN A 173 9.95 9.72 6.69
N THR A 174 11.03 8.95 6.57
CA THR A 174 11.23 8.05 5.43
C THR A 174 10.27 6.88 5.55
N LEU A 175 9.51 6.62 4.49
CA LEU A 175 8.60 5.48 4.42
C LEU A 175 9.30 4.28 3.77
N ALA A 176 9.96 4.49 2.63
CA ALA A 176 10.67 3.41 1.93
C ALA A 176 11.72 3.94 0.94
N SER A 177 12.66 3.07 0.57
CA SER A 177 13.44 3.25 -0.65
C SER A 177 12.62 2.86 -1.88
N PHE A 178 12.96 3.46 -3.02
CA PHE A 178 12.29 3.23 -4.29
C PHE A 178 13.34 2.84 -5.36
N PRO A 179 13.72 1.56 -5.45
CA PRO A 179 14.78 1.15 -6.36
C PRO A 179 14.49 1.51 -7.81
N VAL A 180 15.55 1.83 -8.56
CA VAL A 180 15.43 2.12 -9.99
C VAL A 180 14.85 0.92 -10.74
N ASN A 181 14.01 1.19 -11.74
CA ASN A 181 13.34 0.19 -12.55
C ASN A 181 12.47 -0.78 -11.74
N THR A 182 11.79 -0.26 -10.71
CA THR A 182 10.78 -1.01 -9.97
C THR A 182 9.43 -0.27 -9.95
N TRP A 183 8.37 -1.04 -10.11
CA TRP A 183 7.02 -0.69 -9.64
C TRP A 183 6.86 -1.22 -8.22
N ARG A 184 6.25 -0.47 -7.33
CA ARG A 184 5.98 -0.89 -5.95
C ARG A 184 4.62 -0.40 -5.50
N GLU A 185 3.84 -1.27 -4.85
CA GLU A 185 2.51 -0.94 -4.35
C GLU A 185 2.17 -1.65 -3.03
N SER A 186 1.41 -0.97 -2.17
CA SER A 186 0.80 -1.50 -0.95
C SER A 186 -0.55 -0.82 -0.70
N CYS A 187 -1.41 -1.47 0.04
CA CYS A 187 -2.65 -0.94 0.60
C CYS A 187 -2.46 -0.65 2.08
N HIS A 188 -2.72 0.58 2.53
CA HIS A 188 -2.64 0.97 3.93
C HIS A 188 -4.01 0.95 4.60
N THR A 189 -4.11 0.23 5.71
CA THR A 189 -5.27 0.23 6.62
C THR A 189 -4.93 1.10 7.82
N PHE A 190 -5.66 2.19 8.03
CA PHE A 190 -5.35 3.15 9.10
C PHE A 190 -6.13 2.88 10.38
N SER A 191 -5.51 3.22 11.51
CA SER A 191 -6.10 3.10 12.85
C SER A 191 -5.78 4.33 13.69
N TYR A 192 -6.75 4.77 14.49
CA TYR A 192 -6.58 5.78 15.53
C TYR A 192 -6.46 5.11 16.90
N ALA A 193 -5.37 5.36 17.63
CA ALA A 193 -5.09 4.69 18.90
C ALA A 193 -6.09 5.06 20.03
N ASN A 194 -6.71 6.24 19.97
CA ASN A 194 -7.70 6.70 20.95
C ASN A 194 -7.19 6.66 22.41
N ALA A 195 -5.89 6.94 22.60
CA ALA A 195 -5.24 6.86 23.91
C ALA A 195 -5.47 8.11 24.78
N ASN A 196 -5.85 9.23 24.15
CA ASN A 196 -6.01 10.52 24.84
C ASN A 196 -7.50 10.87 24.99
N MET A 197 -7.89 11.30 26.18
CA MET A 197 -9.18 11.95 26.38
C MET A 197 -9.12 13.36 25.82
N VAL A 198 -9.97 13.66 24.83
CA VAL A 198 -9.99 14.95 24.13
C VAL A 198 -11.40 15.51 24.04
N ALA A 199 -11.51 16.81 23.82
CA ALA A 199 -12.80 17.47 23.64
C ALA A 199 -13.55 16.89 22.42
N ALA A 200 -14.88 16.87 22.49
CA ALA A 200 -15.68 16.49 21.35
C ALA A 200 -15.46 17.46 20.18
N GLY A 201 -15.32 16.93 18.97
CA GLY A 201 -15.18 17.72 17.76
C GLY A 201 -14.53 16.95 16.61
N THR A 202 -14.47 17.59 15.45
CA THR A 202 -13.76 17.05 14.28
C THR A 202 -12.34 17.56 14.28
N TYR A 203 -11.38 16.63 14.30
CA TYR A 203 -9.95 16.92 14.24
C TYR A 203 -9.43 16.57 12.84
N ASN A 204 -8.80 17.53 12.19
CA ASN A 204 -8.31 17.39 10.82
C ASN A 204 -6.79 17.56 10.76
N GLY A 205 -6.19 16.94 9.75
CA GLY A 205 -4.81 17.14 9.35
C GLY A 205 -4.59 16.53 7.97
N GLN A 206 -3.49 16.88 7.32
CA GLN A 206 -3.18 16.44 5.97
C GLN A 206 -1.79 15.82 5.93
N VAL A 207 -1.69 14.64 5.35
CA VAL A 207 -0.42 13.95 5.13
C VAL A 207 -0.01 14.10 3.67
N THR A 208 1.24 14.47 3.44
CA THR A 208 1.84 14.56 2.11
C THR A 208 2.86 13.45 1.93
N TYR A 209 2.73 12.68 0.85
CA TYR A 209 3.72 11.68 0.45
C TYR A 209 4.53 12.24 -0.71
N THR A 210 5.86 12.13 -0.62
CA THR A 210 6.78 12.68 -1.61
C THR A 210 7.75 11.61 -2.07
N LEU A 211 7.74 11.31 -3.36
CA LEU A 211 8.76 10.48 -3.99
C LEU A 211 9.77 11.41 -4.67
N SER A 212 11.03 11.34 -4.25
CA SER A 212 12.13 12.10 -4.84
C SER A 212 13.19 11.16 -5.39
N VAL A 213 13.74 11.48 -6.56
CA VAL A 213 14.86 10.78 -7.18
C VAL A 213 16.00 11.77 -7.40
N PRO A 214 17.22 11.46 -6.92
CA PRO A 214 18.39 12.33 -7.08
C PRO A 214 18.95 12.33 -8.51
#